data_AF-A0A7T3RHR0-F1
#
_entry.id   AF-A0A7T3RHR0-F1
#
_cell.length_a   1.000
_cell.length_b   1.000
_cell.length_c   1.000
_cell.angle_alpha   90.00
_cell.angle_beta   90.00
_cell.angle_gamma   90.00
#
_symmetry.space_group_name_H-M   'P 1'
#
loop_
_entity.id
_entity.type
_entity.pdbx_description
1 polymer ?
#
loop_
_entity_poly.entity_id
_entity_poly.type
_entity_poly.pdbx_seq_one_letter_code
_entity_poly.pdbx_strand_id
1 'polypeptide(L)'
;MESNSPDIDFIELFLFLKKKIVSIILFVVFSLILSSIFLLANKNKINIKYELNMIANSPSMIINCGDDFYCKANIIQSIINNKSKSITSNIDERGKKINLSWAGDDRYKPSVTAEVNAIHKAINDWYIQDYKTYKSIINNQDSNYINGTETYAKVALLTKTNTSGERNFISINNEIVNKKYKPALIMTLTLIMAIIFSSSYHIIKRSVLEYKNKLNRSFY
;
A
#
# COMPACT_ATOMS: atom_id res chain seq x y z
N MET A 1 37.88 -7.58 46.79
CA MET A 1 36.49 -8.04 46.79
C MET A 1 36.05 -8.11 45.35
N GLU A 2 36.00 -9.33 44.83
CA GLU A 2 35.75 -9.64 43.43
C GLU A 2 34.26 -9.39 43.12
N SER A 3 33.99 -8.47 42.21
CA SER A 3 32.64 -8.13 41.75
C SER A 3 32.16 -9.24 40.81
N ASN A 4 31.57 -10.30 41.35
CA ASN A 4 30.86 -11.27 40.54
C ASN A 4 29.60 -10.59 39.97
N SER A 5 29.72 -10.10 38.73
CA SER A 5 28.57 -9.87 37.87
C SER A 5 27.72 -11.15 37.90
N PRO A 6 26.41 -11.08 38.19
CA PRO A 6 25.55 -12.24 38.02
C PRO A 6 25.37 -12.43 36.51
N ASP A 7 26.31 -13.15 35.89
CA ASP A 7 26.18 -13.52 34.50
C ASP A 7 24.87 -14.32 34.35
N ILE A 8 24.01 -13.88 33.44
CA ILE A 8 22.75 -14.55 33.15
C ILE A 8 23.10 -15.93 32.61
N ASP A 9 22.90 -16.97 33.44
CA ASP A 9 23.10 -18.34 33.01
C ASP A 9 21.95 -18.77 32.09
N PHE A 10 22.18 -18.61 30.78
CA PHE A 10 21.25 -19.03 29.74
C PHE A 10 20.95 -20.53 29.78
N ILE A 11 21.87 -21.37 30.28
CA ILE A 11 21.68 -22.82 30.42
C ILE A 11 20.70 -23.09 31.56
N GLU A 12 20.87 -22.43 32.69
CA GLU A 12 19.92 -22.53 33.81
C GLU A 12 18.52 -22.04 33.41
N LEU A 13 18.45 -20.91 32.70
CA LEU A 13 17.20 -20.36 32.17
C LEU A 13 16.50 -21.32 31.21
N PHE A 14 17.27 -21.95 30.31
CA PHE A 14 16.75 -22.92 29.36
C PHE A 14 16.20 -24.17 30.07
N LEU A 15 16.94 -24.72 31.04
CA LEU A 15 16.49 -25.84 31.85
C LEU A 15 15.24 -25.51 32.67
N PHE A 16 15.15 -24.28 33.19
CA PHE A 16 13.96 -23.79 33.86
C PHE A 16 12.74 -23.73 32.92
N LEU A 17 12.88 -23.12 31.75
CA LEU A 17 11.80 -23.05 30.75
C LEU A 17 11.39 -24.42 30.24
N LYS A 18 12.34 -25.36 30.08
CA LYS A 18 12.07 -26.76 29.74
C LYS A 18 11.12 -27.42 30.75
N LYS A 19 11.27 -27.14 32.05
CA LYS A 19 10.33 -27.63 33.08
C LYS A 19 8.93 -27.02 32.97
N LYS A 20 8.78 -25.90 32.26
CA LYS A 20 7.49 -25.21 32.02
C LYS A 20 6.91 -25.49 30.64
N ILE A 21 7.48 -26.44 29.89
CA ILE A 21 7.09 -26.72 28.50
C ILE A 21 5.60 -26.99 28.31
N VAL A 22 4.94 -27.69 29.24
CA VAL A 22 3.49 -27.97 29.17
C VAL A 22 2.67 -26.69 29.21
N SER A 23 3.03 -25.76 30.12
CA SER A 23 2.36 -24.46 30.23
C SER A 23 2.64 -23.58 29.01
N ILE A 24 3.83 -23.65 28.44
CA ILE A 24 4.20 -22.94 27.21
C ILE A 24 3.39 -23.48 26.03
N ILE A 25 3.30 -24.80 25.88
CA ILE A 25 2.50 -25.45 24.83
C ILE A 25 1.03 -25.04 24.94
N LEU A 26 0.45 -25.04 26.16
CA LEU A 26 -0.94 -24.62 26.36
C LEU A 26 -1.18 -23.16 25.90
N PHE A 27 -0.24 -22.26 26.22
CA PHE A 27 -0.30 -20.86 25.78
C PHE A 27 -0.22 -20.73 24.26
N VAL A 28 0.65 -21.51 23.61
CA VAL A 28 0.78 -21.56 22.15
C VAL A 28 -0.52 -22.05 21.52
N VAL A 29 -1.11 -23.14 22.02
CA VAL A 29 -2.38 -23.68 21.51
C VAL A 29 -3.49 -22.63 21.60
N PHE A 30 -3.64 -21.97 22.75
CA PHE A 30 -4.64 -20.91 22.92
C PHE A 30 -4.42 -19.74 21.96
N SER A 31 -3.16 -19.29 21.80
CA SER A 31 -2.80 -18.21 20.88
C SER A 31 -3.11 -18.56 19.42
N LEU A 32 -2.86 -19.81 19.01
CA LEU A 32 -3.18 -20.29 17.67
C LEU A 32 -4.69 -20.36 17.41
N ILE A 33 -5.51 -20.72 18.41
CA ILE A 33 -6.97 -20.69 18.31
C ILE A 33 -7.45 -19.25 18.07
N LEU A 34 -6.99 -18.28 18.86
CA LEU A 34 -7.33 -16.87 18.69
C LEU A 34 -6.93 -16.34 17.31
N SER A 35 -5.72 -16.67 16.87
CA SER A 35 -5.21 -16.30 15.55
C SER A 35 -6.03 -16.91 14.41
N SER A 36 -6.50 -18.16 14.58
CA SER A 36 -7.40 -18.81 13.64
C SER A 36 -8.76 -18.13 13.56
N ILE A 37 -9.35 -17.74 14.70
CA ILE A 37 -10.60 -16.96 14.74
C ILE A 37 -10.42 -15.60 14.05
N PHE A 38 -9.30 -14.92 14.31
CA PHE A 38 -8.97 -13.65 13.66
C PHE A 38 -8.90 -13.79 12.12
N LEU A 39 -8.24 -14.85 11.63
CA LEU A 39 -8.14 -15.13 10.20
C LEU A 39 -9.50 -15.47 9.58
N LEU A 40 -10.35 -16.22 10.29
CA LEU A 40 -11.71 -16.53 9.84
C LEU A 40 -12.58 -15.28 9.75
N ALA A 41 -12.53 -14.40 10.75
CA ALA A 41 -13.26 -13.13 10.77
C ALA A 41 -12.82 -12.19 9.64
N ASN A 42 -11.54 -12.25 9.24
CA ASN A 42 -10.96 -11.40 8.21
C ASN A 42 -10.74 -12.11 6.86
N LYS A 43 -11.35 -13.28 6.65
CA LYS A 43 -11.07 -14.13 5.48
C LYS A 43 -11.35 -13.44 4.13
N ASN A 44 -12.33 -12.55 4.12
CA ASN A 44 -12.79 -11.80 2.95
C ASN A 44 -12.01 -10.49 2.72
N LYS A 45 -11.09 -10.11 3.62
CA LYS A 45 -10.35 -8.86 3.46
C LYS A 45 -9.27 -9.00 2.39
N ILE A 46 -9.33 -8.16 1.37
CA ILE A 46 -8.42 -8.15 0.22
C ILE A 46 -7.81 -6.77 0.00
N ASN A 47 -6.66 -6.77 -0.67
CA ASN A 47 -6.04 -5.60 -1.25
C ASN A 47 -6.05 -5.79 -2.77
N ILE A 48 -6.59 -4.81 -3.49
CA ILE A 48 -6.63 -4.77 -4.95
C ILE A 48 -5.63 -3.71 -5.41
N LYS A 49 -4.83 -4.04 -6.41
CA LYS A 49 -3.94 -3.09 -7.08
C LYS A 49 -4.22 -3.06 -8.57
N TYR A 50 -4.20 -1.87 -9.15
CA TYR A 50 -4.19 -1.64 -10.58
C TYR A 50 -2.97 -0.79 -10.94
N GLU A 51 -2.49 -0.95 -12.16
CA GLU A 51 -1.41 -0.12 -12.70
C GLU A 51 -1.96 0.70 -13.86
N LEU A 52 -1.83 2.01 -13.77
CA LEU A 52 -2.22 2.94 -14.81
C LEU A 52 -0.97 3.41 -15.54
N ASN A 53 -0.96 3.19 -16.86
CA ASN A 53 0.09 3.64 -17.76
C ASN A 53 -0.45 4.71 -18.70
N MET A 54 0.30 5.80 -18.86
CA MET A 54 0.00 6.83 -19.86
C MET A 54 0.50 6.34 -21.22
N ILE A 55 -0.38 6.33 -22.21
CA ILE A 55 -0.07 5.89 -23.58
C ILE A 55 0.25 7.11 -24.46
N ALA A 56 -0.44 8.21 -24.23
CA ALA A 56 -0.29 9.46 -24.98
C ALA A 56 -0.11 10.66 -24.05
N ASN A 57 0.44 11.75 -24.57
CA ASN A 57 0.52 13.03 -23.86
C ASN A 57 -0.62 13.95 -24.32
N SER A 58 -1.26 14.64 -23.38
CA SER A 58 -2.21 15.71 -23.69
C SER A 58 -1.46 17.00 -24.09
N PRO A 59 -2.11 17.93 -24.82
CA PRO A 59 -1.55 19.25 -25.09
C PRO A 59 -1.06 19.99 -23.84
N SER A 60 -1.88 20.07 -22.78
CA SER A 60 -1.50 20.68 -21.51
C SER A 60 -0.30 20.01 -20.86
N MET A 61 -0.18 18.68 -20.97
CA MET A 61 1.00 17.96 -20.47
C MET A 61 2.27 18.35 -21.21
N ILE A 62 2.20 18.50 -22.53
CA ILE A 62 3.38 18.89 -23.33
C ILE A 62 3.80 20.31 -22.99
N ILE A 63 2.83 21.22 -22.86
CA ILE A 63 3.10 22.65 -22.60
C ILE A 63 3.62 22.86 -21.18
N ASN A 64 2.97 22.26 -20.18
CA ASN A 64 3.26 22.54 -18.77
C ASN A 64 4.36 21.65 -18.19
N CYS A 65 4.49 20.42 -18.68
CA CYS A 65 5.40 19.43 -18.10
C CYS A 65 6.55 19.03 -19.03
N GLY A 66 6.48 19.33 -20.34
CA GLY A 66 7.48 18.85 -21.30
C GLY A 66 7.64 17.33 -21.24
N ASP A 67 8.82 16.87 -20.82
CA ASP A 67 9.17 15.44 -20.68
C ASP A 67 9.14 14.92 -19.24
N ASP A 68 8.85 15.77 -18.24
CA ASP A 68 8.79 15.38 -16.84
C ASP A 68 7.58 14.45 -16.58
N PHE A 69 7.88 13.18 -16.29
CA PHE A 69 6.87 12.18 -15.97
C PHE A 69 6.13 12.49 -14.67
N TYR A 70 6.82 12.95 -13.64
CA TYR A 70 6.22 13.23 -12.33
C TYR A 70 5.19 14.36 -12.44
N CYS A 71 5.53 15.43 -13.17
CA CYS A 71 4.60 16.52 -13.49
C CYS A 71 3.34 16.00 -14.21
N LYS A 72 3.50 15.16 -15.25
CA LYS A 72 2.37 14.56 -15.99
C LYS A 72 1.52 13.66 -15.09
N ALA A 73 2.17 12.84 -14.28
CA ALA A 73 1.51 11.92 -13.38
C ALA A 73 0.70 12.64 -12.29
N ASN A 74 1.18 13.78 -11.78
CA ASN A 74 0.44 14.61 -10.82
C ASN A 74 -0.87 15.17 -11.39
N ILE A 75 -0.90 15.54 -12.66
CA ILE A 75 -2.13 15.99 -13.35
C ILE A 75 -3.16 14.86 -13.32
N ILE A 76 -2.76 13.64 -13.70
CA ILE A 76 -3.65 12.47 -13.67
C ILE A 76 -4.05 12.10 -12.25
N GLN A 77 -3.13 12.16 -11.29
CA GLN A 77 -3.39 11.88 -9.89
C GLN A 77 -4.47 12.83 -9.32
N SER A 78 -4.45 14.10 -9.72
CA SER A 78 -5.45 15.09 -9.33
C SER A 78 -6.85 14.72 -9.85
N ILE A 79 -6.94 14.21 -11.08
CA ILE A 79 -8.21 13.72 -11.66
C ILE A 79 -8.71 12.49 -10.89
N ILE A 80 -7.81 11.55 -10.58
CA ILE A 80 -8.14 10.35 -9.80
C ILE A 80 -8.70 10.73 -8.43
N ASN A 81 -8.00 11.61 -7.70
CA ASN A 81 -8.37 12.00 -6.33
C ASN A 81 -9.67 12.80 -6.29
N ASN A 82 -9.99 13.56 -7.35
CA ASN A 82 -11.29 14.21 -7.50
C ASN A 82 -12.40 13.17 -7.78
N LYS A 83 -12.10 12.17 -8.63
CA LYS A 83 -13.08 11.18 -9.06
C LYS A 83 -13.39 10.12 -7.99
N SER A 84 -12.41 9.75 -7.18
CA SER A 84 -12.51 8.69 -6.17
C SER A 84 -11.82 9.10 -4.88
N LYS A 85 -12.52 8.90 -3.76
CA LYS A 85 -11.96 9.00 -2.41
C LYS A 85 -11.58 7.65 -1.82
N SER A 86 -12.06 6.55 -2.41
CA SER A 86 -11.85 5.20 -1.90
C SER A 86 -10.55 4.58 -2.45
N ILE A 87 -10.13 4.98 -3.65
CA ILE A 87 -8.94 4.49 -4.33
C ILE A 87 -7.78 5.41 -4.01
N THR A 88 -6.72 4.84 -3.44
CA THR A 88 -5.47 5.55 -3.22
C THR A 88 -4.59 5.43 -4.45
N SER A 89 -4.06 6.55 -4.93
CA SER A 89 -3.14 6.62 -6.05
C SER A 89 -1.72 6.94 -5.56
N ASN A 90 -0.70 6.27 -6.11
CA ASN A 90 0.70 6.55 -5.84
C ASN A 90 1.51 6.54 -7.14
N ILE A 91 2.38 7.53 -7.31
CA ILE A 91 3.24 7.64 -8.49
C ILE A 91 4.48 6.76 -8.29
N ASP A 92 4.74 5.87 -9.24
CA ASP A 92 5.98 5.10 -9.33
C ASP A 92 6.86 5.72 -10.41
N GLU A 93 7.74 6.62 -9.99
CA GLU A 93 8.65 7.34 -10.89
C GLU A 93 9.59 6.40 -11.64
N ARG A 94 10.09 5.35 -10.96
CA ARG A 94 11.02 4.38 -11.56
C ARG A 94 10.32 3.54 -12.61
N GLY A 95 9.11 3.07 -12.30
CA GLY A 95 8.28 2.30 -13.21
C GLY A 95 7.54 3.15 -14.26
N LYS A 96 7.63 4.48 -14.19
CA LYS A 96 6.86 5.43 -15.01
C LYS A 96 5.38 5.07 -15.10
N LYS A 97 4.76 4.79 -13.95
CA LYS A 97 3.35 4.39 -13.84
C LYS A 97 2.68 4.97 -12.60
N ILE A 98 1.35 4.91 -12.56
CA ILE A 98 0.56 5.29 -11.37
C ILE A 98 -0.10 4.03 -10.83
N ASN A 99 0.21 3.69 -9.58
CA ASN A 99 -0.39 2.55 -8.90
C ASN A 99 -1.68 2.99 -8.20
N LEU A 100 -2.78 2.34 -8.55
CA LEU A 100 -4.05 2.50 -7.84
C LEU A 100 -4.20 1.35 -6.86
N SER A 101 -4.66 1.64 -5.66
CA SER A 101 -4.82 0.64 -4.61
C SER A 101 -6.11 0.84 -3.82
N TRP A 102 -6.71 -0.27 -3.46
CA TRP A 102 -7.89 -0.32 -2.61
C TRP A 102 -7.77 -1.49 -1.64
N ALA A 103 -8.28 -1.34 -0.42
CA ALA A 103 -8.30 -2.39 0.57
C ALA A 103 -9.68 -2.45 1.24
N GLY A 104 -10.26 -3.64 1.31
CA GLY A 104 -11.59 -3.81 1.87
C GLY A 104 -12.09 -5.23 1.80
N ASP A 105 -13.41 -5.40 1.82
CA ASP A 105 -14.08 -6.71 1.76
C ASP A 105 -14.30 -7.13 0.31
N ASP A 106 -14.01 -8.38 -0.03
CA ASP A 106 -14.12 -8.91 -1.40
C ASP A 106 -15.52 -8.75 -2.02
N ARG A 107 -16.56 -8.70 -1.20
CA ARG A 107 -17.94 -8.42 -1.61
C ARG A 107 -18.12 -7.09 -2.34
N TYR A 108 -17.26 -6.10 -2.07
CA TYR A 108 -17.31 -4.78 -2.72
C TYR A 108 -16.46 -4.69 -3.97
N LYS A 109 -15.80 -5.78 -4.38
CA LYS A 109 -14.96 -5.81 -5.58
C LYS A 109 -15.68 -5.28 -6.84
N PRO A 110 -16.95 -5.64 -7.15
CA PRO A 110 -17.64 -5.10 -8.31
C PRO A 110 -17.78 -3.56 -8.28
N SER A 111 -18.03 -3.00 -7.10
CA SER A 111 -18.13 -1.54 -6.92
C SER A 111 -16.78 -0.86 -7.15
N VAL A 112 -15.70 -1.47 -6.68
CA VAL A 112 -14.33 -0.96 -6.92
C VAL A 112 -13.99 -1.00 -8.42
N THR A 113 -14.32 -2.09 -9.12
CA THR A 113 -14.12 -2.18 -10.57
C THR A 113 -14.91 -1.09 -11.32
N ALA A 114 -16.16 -0.85 -10.92
CA ALA A 114 -16.97 0.23 -11.50
C ALA A 114 -16.37 1.62 -11.24
N GLU A 115 -15.80 1.85 -10.05
CA GLU A 115 -15.13 3.10 -9.69
C GLU A 115 -13.82 3.29 -10.50
N VAL A 116 -13.02 2.24 -10.68
CA VAL A 116 -11.83 2.26 -11.56
C VAL A 116 -12.22 2.55 -13.01
N ASN A 117 -13.30 1.95 -13.51
CA ASN A 117 -13.80 2.25 -14.86
C ASN A 117 -14.28 3.71 -14.97
N ALA A 118 -14.88 4.25 -13.92
CA ALA A 118 -15.28 5.65 -13.87
C ALA A 118 -14.06 6.61 -13.82
N ILE A 119 -12.97 6.22 -13.14
CA ILE A 119 -11.68 6.92 -13.17
C ILE A 119 -11.11 6.90 -14.59
N HIS A 120 -11.06 5.73 -15.23
CA HIS A 120 -10.56 5.58 -16.59
C HIS A 120 -11.32 6.52 -17.53
N LYS A 121 -12.66 6.47 -17.49
CA LYS A 121 -13.51 7.34 -18.30
C LYS A 121 -13.25 8.82 -18.02
N ALA A 122 -13.16 9.23 -16.75
CA ALA A 122 -12.91 10.63 -16.38
C ALA A 122 -11.57 11.15 -16.92
N ILE A 123 -10.52 10.33 -16.90
CA ILE A 123 -9.22 10.70 -17.47
C ILE A 123 -9.33 10.83 -18.99
N ASN A 124 -9.96 9.87 -19.68
CA ASN A 124 -10.16 9.96 -21.12
C ASN A 124 -10.99 11.19 -21.52
N ASP A 125 -12.07 11.48 -20.80
CA ASP A 125 -12.92 12.65 -21.03
C ASP A 125 -12.11 13.95 -20.85
N TRP A 126 -11.23 14.01 -19.83
CA TRP A 126 -10.30 15.12 -19.63
C TRP A 126 -9.30 15.27 -20.78
N TYR A 127 -8.69 14.19 -21.26
CA TYR A 127 -7.80 14.23 -22.44
C TYR A 127 -8.54 14.81 -23.66
N ILE A 128 -9.74 14.30 -23.96
CA ILE A 128 -10.55 14.77 -25.09
C ILE A 128 -10.88 16.26 -24.95
N GLN A 129 -11.24 16.70 -23.75
CA GLN A 129 -11.54 18.10 -23.48
C GLN A 129 -10.29 18.98 -23.65
N ASP A 130 -9.13 18.52 -23.20
CA ASP A 130 -7.86 19.22 -23.36
C ASP A 130 -7.51 19.37 -24.85
N TYR A 131 -7.61 18.29 -25.63
CA TYR A 131 -7.44 18.35 -27.09
C TYR A 131 -8.39 19.34 -27.76
N LYS A 132 -9.68 19.31 -27.44
CA LYS A 132 -10.67 20.23 -28.02
C LYS A 132 -10.35 21.69 -27.67
N THR A 133 -9.94 21.94 -26.44
CA THR A 133 -9.55 23.27 -25.95
C THR A 133 -8.38 23.81 -26.77
N TYR A 134 -7.29 23.05 -26.89
CA TYR A 134 -6.11 23.50 -27.64
C TYR A 134 -6.32 23.56 -29.14
N LYS A 135 -7.15 22.68 -29.70
CA LYS A 135 -7.55 22.77 -31.11
C LYS A 135 -8.26 24.09 -31.41
N SER A 136 -9.18 24.50 -30.54
CA SER A 136 -9.85 25.81 -30.65
C SER A 136 -8.85 26.95 -30.55
N ILE A 137 -7.93 26.90 -29.58
CA ILE A 137 -6.90 27.92 -29.37
C ILE A 137 -5.99 28.06 -30.61
N ILE A 138 -5.58 26.95 -31.23
CA ILE A 138 -4.73 26.94 -32.42
C ILE A 138 -5.47 27.46 -33.65
N ASN A 139 -6.73 27.05 -33.84
CA ASN A 139 -7.51 27.47 -35.01
C ASN A 139 -7.91 28.95 -34.97
N ASN A 140 -7.98 29.56 -33.80
CA ASN A 140 -8.53 30.90 -33.60
C ASN A 140 -7.48 32.01 -33.37
N GLN A 141 -6.17 31.72 -33.40
CA GLN A 141 -5.15 32.75 -33.16
C GLN A 141 -3.93 32.67 -34.10
N ASP A 142 -3.70 33.78 -34.81
CA ASP A 142 -2.44 34.10 -35.50
C ASP A 142 -1.32 34.55 -34.53
N SER A 143 -1.63 34.88 -33.26
CA SER A 143 -0.70 35.53 -32.31
C SER A 143 -0.58 34.86 -30.93
N ASN A 144 -0.68 33.53 -30.85
CA ASN A 144 -0.43 32.83 -29.59
C ASN A 144 1.04 32.99 -29.13
N TYR A 145 1.30 33.09 -27.81
CA TYR A 145 2.66 33.29 -27.29
C TYR A 145 3.62 32.10 -27.56
N ILE A 146 3.08 30.91 -27.82
CA ILE A 146 3.82 29.73 -28.27
C ILE A 146 3.95 29.65 -29.78
N ASN A 147 3.31 30.52 -30.56
CA ASN A 147 3.34 30.47 -32.02
C ASN A 147 4.79 30.55 -32.53
N GLY A 148 5.15 29.70 -33.48
CA GLY A 148 6.53 29.56 -33.98
C GLY A 148 7.48 28.74 -33.09
N THR A 149 7.03 28.17 -31.98
CA THR A 149 7.85 27.27 -31.13
C THR A 149 7.69 25.80 -31.52
N GLU A 150 8.68 24.97 -31.16
CA GLU A 150 8.59 23.51 -31.29
C GLU A 150 7.38 22.94 -30.53
N THR A 151 7.10 23.48 -29.35
CA THR A 151 5.93 23.11 -28.52
C THR A 151 4.63 23.35 -29.27
N TYR A 152 4.48 24.49 -29.95
CA TYR A 152 3.30 24.77 -30.77
C TYR A 152 3.18 23.80 -31.94
N ALA A 153 4.28 23.51 -32.65
CA ALA A 153 4.25 22.54 -33.75
C ALA A 153 3.80 21.15 -33.27
N LYS A 154 4.31 20.68 -32.12
CA LYS A 154 3.90 19.42 -31.48
C LYS A 154 2.40 19.41 -31.15
N VAL A 155 1.91 20.46 -30.51
CA VAL A 155 0.49 20.57 -30.10
C VAL A 155 -0.45 20.73 -31.31
N ALA A 156 -0.03 21.48 -32.34
CA ALA A 156 -0.77 21.63 -33.60
C ALA A 156 -0.89 20.30 -34.35
N LEU A 157 0.20 19.52 -34.44
CA LEU A 157 0.16 18.18 -35.02
C LEU A 157 -0.82 17.27 -34.27
N LEU A 158 -0.71 17.22 -32.94
CA LEU A 158 -1.55 16.39 -32.08
C LEU A 158 -3.04 16.73 -32.13
N THR A 159 -3.39 18.00 -32.29
CA THR A 159 -4.80 18.45 -32.38
C THR A 159 -5.37 18.35 -33.80
N LYS A 160 -4.51 18.29 -34.81
CA LYS A 160 -4.87 18.07 -36.22
C LYS A 160 -5.14 16.60 -36.51
N THR A 161 -4.40 15.67 -35.88
CA THR A 161 -4.75 14.25 -35.85
C THR A 161 -6.08 14.09 -35.12
N ASN A 162 -7.07 13.46 -35.76
CA ASN A 162 -8.46 13.45 -35.27
C ASN A 162 -8.59 12.51 -34.06
N THR A 163 -8.20 12.99 -32.86
CA THR A 163 -8.28 12.25 -31.58
C THR A 163 -9.72 11.96 -31.14
N SER A 164 -10.71 12.47 -31.88
CA SER A 164 -12.15 12.28 -31.69
C SER A 164 -12.61 10.81 -31.66
N GLY A 165 -11.75 9.86 -32.08
CA GLY A 165 -12.00 8.42 -32.04
C GLY A 165 -11.11 7.60 -31.08
N GLU A 166 -10.01 8.17 -30.58
CA GLU A 166 -9.07 7.43 -29.71
C GLU A 166 -9.53 7.54 -28.26
N ARG A 167 -10.00 6.43 -27.67
CA ARG A 167 -10.41 6.36 -26.24
C ARG A 167 -9.37 5.67 -25.35
N ASN A 168 -8.13 5.60 -25.81
CA ASN A 168 -7.08 4.82 -25.15
C ASN A 168 -5.85 5.70 -24.83
N PHE A 169 -6.06 6.86 -24.22
CA PHE A 169 -4.96 7.75 -23.79
C PHE A 169 -4.19 7.17 -22.60
N ILE A 170 -4.86 6.31 -21.84
CA ILE A 170 -4.31 5.57 -20.72
C ILE A 170 -4.68 4.09 -20.86
N SER A 171 -3.89 3.22 -20.24
CA SER A 171 -4.28 1.85 -19.94
C SER A 171 -4.31 1.65 -18.45
N ILE A 172 -5.28 0.86 -17.98
CA ILE A 172 -5.30 0.34 -16.62
C ILE A 172 -5.19 -1.18 -16.74
N ASN A 173 -4.10 -1.73 -16.22
CA ASN A 173 -3.82 -3.16 -16.24
C ASN A 173 -4.84 -3.93 -15.39
N ASN A 174 -4.92 -5.24 -15.63
CA ASN A 174 -5.75 -6.14 -14.85
C ASN A 174 -5.41 -6.07 -13.35
N GLU A 175 -6.44 -6.26 -12.55
CA GLU A 175 -6.36 -6.21 -11.10
C GLU A 175 -5.48 -7.33 -10.51
N ILE A 176 -4.59 -6.94 -9.61
CA ILE A 176 -3.83 -7.86 -8.77
C ILE A 176 -4.53 -7.91 -7.41
N VAL A 177 -5.22 -9.02 -7.13
CA VAL A 177 -5.94 -9.24 -5.87
C VAL A 177 -5.10 -10.08 -4.93
N ASN A 178 -4.80 -9.52 -3.76
CA ASN A 178 -4.09 -10.22 -2.69
C ASN A 178 -4.96 -10.30 -1.43
N LYS A 179 -4.91 -11.40 -0.70
CA LYS A 179 -5.48 -11.44 0.66
C LYS A 179 -4.74 -10.44 1.55
N LYS A 180 -5.49 -9.66 2.32
CA LYS A 180 -4.93 -8.67 3.25
C LYS A 180 -4.08 -9.34 4.33
N TYR A 181 -4.54 -10.49 4.83
CA TYR A 181 -3.83 -11.29 5.82
C TYR A 181 -3.45 -12.64 5.22
N LYS A 182 -2.14 -12.93 5.15
CA LYS A 182 -1.62 -14.23 4.71
C LYS A 182 -1.63 -15.19 5.91
N PRO A 183 -2.42 -16.28 5.88
CA PRO A 183 -2.56 -17.18 7.02
C PRO A 183 -1.23 -17.70 7.56
N ALA A 184 -0.33 -18.15 6.67
CA ALA A 184 0.98 -18.65 7.05
C ALA A 184 1.82 -17.61 7.81
N LEU A 185 1.86 -16.36 7.34
CA LEU A 185 2.63 -15.30 8.02
C LEU A 185 2.03 -14.99 9.40
N ILE A 186 0.71 -14.88 9.50
CA ILE A 186 0.03 -14.56 10.77
C ILE A 186 0.20 -15.69 11.78
N MET A 187 0.07 -16.95 11.36
CA MET A 187 0.26 -18.12 12.21
C MET A 187 1.70 -18.24 12.71
N THR A 188 2.69 -18.10 11.82
CA THR A 188 4.11 -18.15 12.20
C THR A 188 4.46 -17.03 13.19
N LEU A 189 4.00 -15.80 12.92
CA LEU A 189 4.24 -14.68 13.84
C LEU A 189 3.57 -14.91 15.19
N THR A 190 2.34 -15.42 15.20
CA THR A 190 1.62 -15.77 16.43
C THR A 190 2.39 -16.81 17.24
N LEU A 191 2.92 -17.85 16.59
CA LEU A 191 3.70 -18.89 17.24
C LEU A 191 4.96 -18.33 17.89
N ILE A 192 5.72 -17.50 17.17
CA ILE A 192 6.94 -16.85 17.70
C ILE A 192 6.58 -15.99 18.92
N MET A 193 5.57 -15.11 18.79
CA MET A 193 5.15 -14.22 19.87
C MET A 193 4.61 -14.99 21.07
N ALA A 194 3.89 -16.09 20.85
CA ALA A 194 3.36 -16.91 21.93
C ALA A 194 4.47 -17.53 22.79
N ILE A 195 5.53 -18.03 22.15
CA ILE A 195 6.70 -18.58 22.86
C ILE A 195 7.41 -17.49 23.65
N ILE A 196 7.62 -16.30 23.05
CA ILE A 196 8.27 -15.17 23.71
C ILE A 196 7.46 -14.72 24.93
N PHE A 197 6.17 -14.44 24.76
CA PHE A 197 5.33 -13.97 25.86
C PHE A 197 5.19 -15.00 26.97
N SER A 198 5.04 -16.27 26.63
CA SER A 198 4.95 -17.34 27.64
C SER A 198 6.25 -17.50 28.42
N SER A 199 7.40 -17.49 27.73
CA SER A 199 8.70 -17.59 28.36
C SER A 199 8.95 -16.39 29.28
N SER A 200 8.71 -15.18 28.78
CA SER A 200 8.81 -13.94 29.55
C SER A 200 7.92 -13.96 30.79
N TYR A 201 6.68 -14.44 30.68
CA TYR A 201 5.78 -14.59 31.83
C TYR A 201 6.38 -15.48 32.93
N HIS A 202 6.92 -16.65 32.57
CA HIS A 202 7.51 -17.57 33.56
C HIS A 202 8.78 -17.01 34.19
N ILE A 203 9.61 -16.32 33.41
CA ILE A 203 10.83 -15.66 33.90
C ILE A 203 10.46 -14.55 34.89
N ILE A 204 9.58 -13.63 34.49
CA ILE A 204 9.13 -12.54 35.36
C ILE A 204 8.51 -13.08 36.64
N LYS A 205 7.66 -14.10 36.55
CA LYS A 205 7.04 -14.73 37.72
C LYS A 205 8.09 -15.30 38.69
N ARG A 206 9.13 -15.96 38.17
CA ARG A 206 10.25 -16.47 38.97
C ARG A 206 10.99 -15.32 39.66
N SER A 207 11.38 -14.29 38.91
CA SER A 207 12.13 -13.15 39.43
C SER A 207 11.36 -12.41 40.53
N VAL A 208 10.04 -12.23 40.37
CA VAL A 208 9.18 -11.61 41.39
C VAL A 208 9.12 -12.45 42.66
N LEU A 209 9.06 -13.78 42.53
CA LEU A 209 9.03 -14.68 43.68
C LEU A 209 10.36 -14.69 44.45
N GLU A 210 11.49 -14.75 43.74
CA GLU A 210 12.82 -14.67 44.33
C GLU A 210 13.05 -13.33 45.04
N TYR A 211 12.61 -12.22 44.43
CA TYR A 211 12.67 -10.90 45.04
C TYR A 211 11.88 -10.84 46.36
N LYS A 212 10.62 -11.32 46.36
CA LYS A 212 9.79 -11.37 47.58
C LYS A 212 10.41 -12.23 48.68
N ASN A 213 10.98 -13.39 48.33
CA ASN A 213 11.60 -14.28 49.30
C ASN A 213 12.88 -13.69 49.92
N LYS A 214 13.69 -12.97 49.13
CA LYS A 214 14.87 -12.24 49.66
C LYS A 214 14.44 -11.11 50.60
N LEU A 215 13.41 -10.36 50.23
CA LEU A 215 12.86 -9.29 51.07
C LEU A 215 12.44 -9.84 52.44
N ASN A 216 11.63 -10.92 52.46
CA ASN A 216 11.13 -11.52 53.69
C ASN A 216 12.24 -12.13 54.59
N ARG A 217 13.34 -12.59 54.00
CA ARG A 217 14.52 -13.08 54.74
C ARG A 217 15.39 -11.96 55.34
N SER A 218 15.25 -10.72 54.90
CA SER A 218 16.00 -9.59 55.46
C SER A 218 15.36 -8.97 56.71
N PHE A 219 14.12 -9.37 57.04
CA PHE A 219 13.35 -8.89 58.19
C PHE A 219 13.33 -9.88 59.37
N TYR A 220 14.06 -10.99 59.28
CA TYR A 220 14.33 -11.96 60.35
C TYR A 220 15.83 -12.10 60.53
#